data_AF-A0A9P7JLB5-F1
#
_entry.id   AF-A0A9P7JLB5-F1
#
_cell.length_a   1.000
_cell.length_b   1.000
_cell.length_c   1.000
_cell.angle_alpha   90.00
_cell.angle_beta   90.00
_cell.angle_gamma   90.00
#
_symmetry.space_group_name_H-M   'P 1'
#
loop_
_entity.id
_entity.type
_entity.pdbx_description
1 polymer ?
#
loop_
_entity_poly.entity_id
_entity_poly.type
_entity_poly.pdbx_seq_one_letter_code
_entity_poly.pdbx_strand_id
1 'polypeptide(L)'
;MEVPVRILAKQPTIIRHSAAALRVIPPSAMTHLSGFASLNKEWFAPHDTINTIIKNAEGSHGIYELSFAAPSPSRSDAGGGLVVTGADGWPY
;
A
#
# COMPACT_ATOMS: atom_id res chain seq x y z
N MET A 1 36.23 14.54 16.89
CA MET A 1 35.31 15.30 16.02
C MET A 1 34.22 14.33 15.62
N GLU A 2 33.12 14.31 16.37
CA GLU A 2 32.00 13.39 16.13
C GLU A 2 31.05 13.99 15.10
N VAL A 3 30.69 13.20 14.09
CA VAL A 3 29.66 13.55 13.10
C VAL A 3 28.31 13.11 13.69
N PRO A 4 27.32 13.99 13.86
CA PRO A 4 26.05 13.60 14.41
C PRO A 4 25.24 12.81 13.39
N VAL A 5 25.09 11.51 13.61
CA VAL A 5 24.15 10.67 12.87
C VAL A 5 22.73 11.04 13.31
N ARG A 6 22.02 11.80 12.48
CA ARG A 6 20.57 11.99 12.63
C ARG A 6 19.86 10.71 12.18
N ILE A 7 19.56 9.82 13.12
CA ILE A 7 18.52 8.81 12.92
C ILE A 7 17.19 9.55 12.90
N LEU A 8 16.65 9.78 11.70
CA LEU A 8 15.31 10.31 11.53
C LEU A 8 14.33 9.26 12.06
N ALA A 9 13.59 9.62 13.11
CA ALA A 9 12.60 8.74 13.70
C ALA A 9 11.53 8.31 12.67
N LYS A 10 11.38 6.98 12.55
CA LYS A 10 10.10 6.27 12.45
C LYS A 10 9.15 6.68 11.29
N GLN A 11 9.15 5.87 10.22
CA GLN A 11 8.09 5.80 9.19
C GLN A 11 6.95 4.77 9.46
N PRO A 12 6.57 4.34 10.69
CA PRO A 12 5.52 3.32 10.85
C PRO A 12 4.10 3.90 10.78
N THR A 13 3.91 5.21 10.60
CA THR A 13 2.59 5.85 10.61
C THR A 13 1.96 5.87 9.23
N ILE A 14 2.68 6.20 8.15
CA ILE A 14 2.10 6.31 6.81
C ILE A 14 1.57 4.97 6.27
N ILE A 15 2.30 3.86 6.46
CA ILE A 15 1.88 2.52 6.01
C ILE A 15 0.53 2.12 6.64
N ARG A 16 0.31 2.48 7.91
CA ARG A 16 -0.92 2.11 8.62
C ARG A 16 -2.16 2.78 8.04
N HIS A 17 -2.05 4.03 7.57
CA HIS A 17 -3.20 4.75 7.02
C HIS A 17 -3.63 4.15 5.68
N SER A 18 -2.67 3.85 4.79
CA SER A 18 -2.98 3.22 3.50
C SER A 18 -3.57 1.81 3.69
N ALA A 19 -3.05 1.02 4.63
CA ALA A 19 -3.59 -0.32 4.90
C ALA A 19 -4.94 -0.29 5.67
N ALA A 20 -5.21 0.77 6.44
CA ALA A 20 -6.49 0.93 7.13
C ALA A 20 -7.68 1.05 6.16
N ALA A 21 -7.43 1.58 4.97
CA ALA A 21 -8.41 1.66 3.88
C ALA A 21 -9.08 0.30 3.60
N LEU A 22 -8.32 -0.80 3.67
CA LEU A 22 -8.79 -2.17 3.44
C LEU A 22 -9.82 -2.66 4.46
N ARG A 23 -9.94 -1.99 5.62
CA ARG A 23 -10.89 -2.33 6.68
C ARG A 23 -12.10 -1.40 6.73
N VAL A 24 -11.97 -0.21 6.15
CA VAL A 24 -12.96 0.87 6.29
C VAL A 24 -13.82 1.01 5.03
N ILE A 25 -13.25 0.79 3.85
CA ILE A 25 -13.95 1.01 2.58
C ILE A 25 -14.82 -0.19 2.20
N PRO A 26 -14.33 -1.45 2.29
CA PRO A 26 -15.14 -2.56 1.83
C PRO A 26 -16.33 -2.84 2.75
N PRO A 27 -17.44 -3.37 2.21
CA PRO A 27 -18.68 -3.57 2.96
C PRO A 27 -18.60 -4.69 4.01
N SER A 28 -17.59 -5.56 3.91
CA SER A 28 -17.39 -6.69 4.81
C SER A 28 -15.91 -6.93 5.11
N ALA A 29 -15.66 -7.71 6.17
CA ALA A 29 -14.31 -7.99 6.64
C ALA A 29 -13.47 -8.75 5.60
N MET A 30 -12.19 -8.40 5.53
CA MET A 30 -11.19 -9.12 4.74
C MET A 30 -10.98 -10.54 5.30
N THR A 31 -11.06 -11.54 4.43
CA THR A 31 -10.93 -12.96 4.80
C THR A 31 -9.69 -13.60 4.17
N HIS A 32 -9.22 -13.10 3.03
CA HIS A 32 -8.04 -13.63 2.35
C HIS A 32 -7.11 -12.50 1.93
N LEU A 33 -5.82 -12.77 2.09
CA LEU A 33 -4.72 -11.91 1.66
C LEU A 33 -3.66 -12.81 1.04
N SER A 34 -3.19 -12.45 -0.15
CA SER A 34 -2.05 -13.09 -0.80
C SER A 34 -1.20 -12.04 -1.50
N GLY A 35 0.12 -12.19 -1.49
CA GLY A 35 0.99 -11.25 -2.19
C GLY A 35 2.46 -11.39 -1.82
N PHE A 36 3.24 -10.42 -2.29
CA PHE A 36 4.68 -10.35 -2.12
C PHE A 36 5.09 -9.00 -1.55
N ALA A 37 6.07 -9.02 -0.65
CA ALA A 37 6.78 -7.84 -0.19
C ALA A 37 8.20 -7.88 -0.76
N SER A 38 8.67 -6.75 -1.29
CA SER A 38 10.01 -6.62 -1.86
C SER A 38 10.74 -5.42 -1.26
N LEU A 39 12.06 -5.45 -1.43
CA LEU A 39 12.95 -4.35 -1.11
C LEU A 39 13.64 -3.91 -2.40
N ASN A 40 13.30 -2.73 -2.89
CA ASN A 40 13.83 -2.19 -4.14
C ASN A 40 14.98 -1.18 -3.89
N LYS A 41 15.02 -0.55 -2.72
CA LYS A 41 16.08 0.36 -2.24
C LYS A 41 16.60 -0.10 -0.89
N GLU A 42 17.89 -0.39 -0.81
CA GLU A 42 18.52 -0.98 0.38
C GLU A 42 18.31 -0.15 1.67
N TRP A 43 18.29 1.18 1.56
CA TRP A 43 18.11 2.08 2.71
C TRP A 43 16.67 2.11 3.27
N PHE A 44 15.70 1.46 2.61
CA PHE A 44 14.33 1.28 3.11
C PHE A 44 14.08 -0.12 3.69
N ALA A 45 15.12 -0.88 3.99
CA ALA A 45 14.99 -2.19 4.62
C ALA A 45 14.05 -2.15 5.84
N PRO A 46 13.20 -3.19 6.06
CA PRO A 46 13.23 -4.50 5.40
C PRO A 46 12.47 -4.61 4.07
N HIS A 47 11.44 -3.79 3.85
CA HIS A 47 10.64 -3.77 2.63
C HIS A 47 10.16 -2.36 2.34
N ASP A 48 10.13 -1.99 1.06
CA ASP A 48 9.64 -0.68 0.60
C ASP A 48 8.44 -0.79 -0.33
N THR A 49 8.09 -2.02 -0.72
CA THR A 49 7.06 -2.31 -1.72
C THR A 49 6.27 -3.54 -1.33
N ILE A 50 4.95 -3.46 -1.45
CA ILE A 50 4.00 -4.55 -1.22
C ILE A 50 3.05 -4.60 -2.41
N ASN A 51 2.86 -5.79 -2.98
CA ASN A 51 1.86 -6.08 -4.01
C ASN A 51 0.99 -7.23 -3.53
N THR A 52 -0.29 -6.97 -3.33
CA THR A 52 -1.21 -7.95 -2.74
C THR A 52 -2.56 -7.96 -3.44
N ILE A 53 -3.19 -9.12 -3.40
CA ILE A 53 -4.61 -9.31 -3.71
C ILE A 53 -5.36 -9.63 -2.41
N ILE A 54 -6.57 -9.11 -2.30
CA ILE A 54 -7.42 -9.30 -1.13
C ILE A 54 -8.81 -9.79 -1.55
N LYS A 55 -9.47 -10.51 -0.64
CA LYS A 55 -10.88 -10.89 -0.76
C LYS A 55 -11.59 -10.73 0.58
N ASN A 56 -12.83 -10.26 0.54
CA ASN A 56 -13.69 -10.08 1.69
C ASN A 56 -14.73 -11.19 1.83
N ALA A 57 -15.38 -11.26 2.99
CA ALA A 57 -16.36 -12.29 3.33
C ALA A 57 -17.52 -12.38 2.31
N GLU A 58 -18.00 -11.24 1.81
CA GLU A 58 -19.10 -11.17 0.84
C GLU A 58 -18.63 -11.26 -0.63
N GLY A 59 -17.34 -11.57 -0.86
CA GLY A 59 -16.82 -11.88 -2.20
C GLY A 59 -16.23 -10.70 -2.98
N SER A 60 -16.34 -9.46 -2.48
CA SER A 60 -15.56 -8.34 -3.05
C SER A 60 -14.06 -8.63 -2.96
N HIS A 61 -13.32 -8.25 -3.99
CA HIS A 61 -11.90 -8.51 -4.12
C HIS A 61 -11.22 -7.36 -4.85
N GLY A 62 -9.90 -7.26 -4.71
CA GLY A 62 -9.15 -6.19 -5.34
C GLY A 62 -7.65 -6.34 -5.16
N ILE A 63 -6.94 -5.36 -5.72
CA ILE A 63 -5.49 -5.24 -5.68
C ILE A 63 -5.15 -4.12 -4.69
N TYR A 64 -4.16 -4.38 -3.84
CA TYR A 64 -3.55 -3.38 -2.97
C TYR A 64 -2.04 -3.36 -3.23
N GLU A 65 -1.58 -2.22 -3.72
CA GLU A 65 -0.17 -1.95 -4.01
C GLU A 65 0.27 -0.71 -3.23
N LEU A 66 1.43 -0.81 -2.58
CA LEU A 66 2.05 0.31 -1.90
C LEU A 66 3.55 0.25 -2.13
N SER A 67 4.14 1.33 -2.62
CA SER A 67 5.60 1.44 -2.81
C SER A 67 6.11 2.82 -2.44
N PHE A 68 7.19 2.87 -1.66
CA PHE A 68 7.98 4.08 -1.39
C PHE A 68 9.23 4.17 -2.29
N ALA A 69 9.41 3.17 -3.15
CA ALA A 69 10.53 3.03 -4.05
C ALA A 69 10.04 2.90 -5.49
N ALA A 70 9.08 3.75 -5.89
CA ALA A 70 8.48 3.73 -7.22
C ALA A 70 9.59 3.61 -8.29
N PRO A 71 9.57 2.55 -9.12
CA PRO A 71 10.70 2.21 -9.99
C PRO A 71 10.83 3.14 -11.21
N SER A 72 9.81 3.95 -11.50
CA SER A 72 9.80 4.91 -12.61
C SER A 72 9.05 6.20 -12.25
N PRO A 73 9.42 7.35 -12.85
CA PRO A 73 8.68 8.61 -12.69
C PRO A 73 7.21 8.48 -13.04
N SER A 74 6.88 7.72 -14.10
CA SER A 74 5.51 7.49 -14.54
C SER A 74 4.61 6.87 -13.46
N ARG A 75 5.15 6.07 -12.55
CA ARG A 75 4.39 5.50 -11.43
C ARG A 75 4.13 6.54 -10.34
N SER A 76 5.06 7.47 -10.14
CA SER A 76 4.86 8.62 -9.27
C SER A 76 3.85 9.61 -9.87
N ASP A 77 3.90 9.82 -11.19
CA ASP A 77 3.02 10.72 -11.93
C ASP A 77 1.58 10.21 -12.03
N ALA A 78 1.39 8.88 -12.05
CA ALA A 78 0.06 8.25 -11.96
C ALA A 78 -0.66 8.55 -10.62
N GLY A 79 0.09 9.02 -9.61
CA GLY A 79 -0.43 9.34 -8.29
C GLY A 79 -0.78 8.12 -7.45
N GLY A 80 -1.00 8.36 -6.16
CA GLY A 80 -1.64 7.39 -5.27
C GLY A 80 -3.15 7.44 -5.46
N GLY A 81 -3.71 6.40 -6.07
CA GLY A 81 -5.15 6.31 -6.35
C GLY A 81 -5.83 5.24 -5.51
N LEU A 82 -7.04 5.54 -5.03
CA LEU A 82 -7.99 4.55 -4.56
C LEU A 82 -9.11 4.43 -5.59
N VAL A 83 -9.43 3.20 -5.89
CA VAL A 83 -10.36 2.81 -6.93
C VAL A 83 -11.38 1.87 -6.30
N VAL A 84 -12.66 2.21 -6.40
CA VAL A 84 -13.76 1.37 -5.91
C VAL A 84 -14.80 1.24 -7.02
N THR A 85 -15.08 0.01 -7.41
CA THR A 85 -16.13 -0.31 -8.38
C THR A 85 -17.31 -0.93 -7.66
N GLY A 86 -18.49 -0.33 -7.79
CA GLY A 86 -19.74 -0.84 -7.25
C GLY A 86 -20.49 -1.70 -8.28
N ALA A 87 -21.64 -2.23 -7.87
CA ALA A 87 -22.53 -2.97 -8.78
C ALA A 87 -23.03 -2.09 -9.95
N ASP A 88 -23.21 -0.79 -9.70
CA ASP A 88 -23.66 0.19 -10.69
C ASP A 88 -22.50 0.76 -11.55
N GLY A 89 -21.30 0.17 -11.43
CA GLY A 89 -20.12 0.54 -12.21
C GLY A 89 -19.13 1.43 -11.46
N TRP A 90 -18.36 2.18 -12.25
CA TRP A 90 -17.28 3.03 -11.75
C TRP A 90 -17.76 4.46 -11.52
N PRO A 91 -17.49 5.08 -10.35
CA PRO A 91 -17.79 6.49 -10.14
C PRO A 91 -16.84 7.36 -10.96
N TYR A 92 -17.35 7.96 -12.02
CA TYR A 92 -16.68 9.02 -12.79
C TYR A 92 -16.72 10.36 -12.05
#